data_AF-A0A2J6GZX4-F1
#
_entry.id   AF-A0A2J6GZX4-F1
#
_cell.length_a   1.000
_cell.length_b   1.000
_cell.length_c   1.000
_cell.angle_alpha   90.00
_cell.angle_beta   90.00
_cell.angle_gamma   90.00
#
_symmetry.space_group_name_H-M   'P 1'
#
loop_
_entity.id
_entity.type
_entity.pdbx_description
1 polymer ?
#
loop_
_entity_poly.entity_id
_entity_poly.type
_entity_poly.pdbx_seq_one_letter_code
_entity_poly.pdbx_strand_id
1 'polypeptide(L)'
;MTYTKLTLETMDLIAYSNIKSSLDSFAKRADRVVKPLASSTYERLTKGQNISENSGIIADYRFEDKDKARTLTEGIKEFKARFPEYGSKLQDIIDETRKTKKRYVNFGLEQGFELPNEIYIDALRKIGIQESRLKSTYNSVMAMSDVLAKKKKEGLTELLIK
;
A
#
# COMPACT_ATOMS: atom_id res chain seq x y z
N MET A 1 16.77 -19.29 -9.56
CA MET A 1 16.43 -19.15 -8.12
C MET A 1 14.92 -19.13 -7.99
N THR A 2 14.38 -19.77 -6.95
CA THR A 2 12.94 -19.78 -6.70
C THR A 2 12.63 -18.70 -5.67
N TYR A 3 11.88 -17.67 -6.06
CA TYR A 3 11.49 -16.61 -5.13
C TYR A 3 10.40 -17.08 -4.17
N THR A 4 10.46 -16.63 -2.91
CA THR A 4 9.37 -16.81 -1.95
C THR A 4 8.12 -16.08 -2.43
N LYS A 5 6.95 -16.55 -1.98
CA LYS A 5 5.67 -15.91 -2.35
C LYS A 5 5.59 -14.45 -1.91
N LEU A 6 6.12 -14.12 -0.72
CA LEU A 6 6.21 -12.73 -0.24
C LEU A 6 7.09 -11.87 -1.16
N THR A 7 8.20 -12.41 -1.66
CA THR A 7 9.08 -11.71 -2.60
C THR A 7 8.33 -11.38 -3.89
N LEU A 8 7.65 -12.37 -4.49
CA LEU A 8 6.87 -12.17 -5.71
C LEU A 8 5.74 -11.16 -5.52
N GLU A 9 5.01 -11.24 -4.40
CA GLU A 9 3.94 -10.27 -4.09
C GLU A 9 4.49 -8.85 -3.90
N THR A 10 5.67 -8.71 -3.29
CA THR A 10 6.32 -7.40 -3.12
C THR A 10 6.84 -6.85 -4.45
N MET A 11 7.40 -7.70 -5.32
CA MET A 11 7.80 -7.33 -6.69
C MET A 11 6.59 -6.82 -7.49
N ASP A 12 5.45 -7.52 -7.41
CA ASP A 12 4.19 -7.08 -8.01
C ASP A 12 3.74 -5.72 -7.43
N LEU A 13 3.83 -5.49 -6.12
CA LEU A 13 3.49 -4.21 -5.49
C LEU A 13 4.32 -3.04 -6.03
N ILE A 14 5.63 -3.24 -6.15
CA ILE A 14 6.56 -2.25 -6.71
C ILE A 14 6.18 -1.96 -8.16
N ALA A 15 5.97 -3.00 -8.97
CA ALA A 15 5.60 -2.84 -10.38
C ALA A 15 4.30 -2.06 -10.55
N TYR A 16 3.26 -2.40 -9.79
CA TYR A 16 1.99 -1.67 -9.83
C TYR A 16 2.09 -0.24 -9.32
N SER A 17 2.89 0.02 -8.29
CA SER A 17 3.14 1.37 -7.79
C SER A 17 3.74 2.25 -8.88
N ASN A 18 4.74 1.74 -9.60
CA ASN A 18 5.39 2.43 -10.70
C ASN A 18 4.42 2.68 -11.86
N ILE A 19 3.70 1.64 -12.31
CA ILE A 19 2.67 1.77 -13.37
C ILE A 19 1.63 2.82 -13.00
N LYS A 20 1.11 2.79 -11.77
CA LYS A 20 0.14 3.75 -11.26
C LYS A 20 0.67 5.17 -11.30
N SER A 21 1.92 5.37 -10.89
CA SER A 21 2.54 6.70 -10.85
C SER A 21 2.86 7.27 -12.24
N SER A 22 3.13 6.39 -13.22
CA SER A 22 3.46 6.79 -14.58
C SER A 22 2.25 7.12 -15.43
N LEU A 23 1.12 6.41 -15.27
CA LEU A 23 -0.03 6.52 -16.18
C LEU A 23 -1.37 6.57 -15.43
N ASP A 24 -1.95 7.77 -15.31
CA ASP A 24 -3.24 8.02 -14.66
C ASP A 24 -4.40 7.18 -15.24
N SER A 25 -4.36 6.91 -16.54
CA SER A 25 -5.36 6.08 -17.24
C SER A 25 -5.40 4.63 -16.73
N PHE A 26 -4.30 4.14 -16.14
CA PHE A 26 -4.20 2.81 -15.56
C PHE A 26 -4.27 2.80 -14.03
N ALA A 27 -4.18 3.97 -13.38
CA ALA A 27 -4.17 4.08 -11.92
C ALA A 27 -5.38 3.38 -11.26
N LYS A 28 -6.58 3.57 -11.79
CA LYS A 28 -7.79 2.90 -11.26
C LYS A 28 -7.75 1.37 -11.38
N ARG A 29 -7.13 0.84 -12.43
CA ARG A 29 -7.02 -0.62 -12.64
C ARG A 29 -5.93 -1.19 -11.75
N ALA A 30 -4.78 -0.54 -11.67
CA ALA A 30 -3.70 -0.89 -10.76
C ALA A 30 -4.19 -0.87 -9.30
N ASP A 31 -4.94 0.16 -8.88
CA ASP A 31 -5.47 0.27 -7.51
C ASP A 31 -6.38 -0.88 -7.08
N ARG A 32 -7.11 -1.50 -8.03
CA ARG A 32 -7.94 -2.67 -7.73
C ARG A 32 -7.12 -3.90 -7.39
N VAL A 33 -5.90 -4.00 -7.92
CA VAL A 33 -4.98 -5.12 -7.68
C VAL A 33 -4.07 -4.82 -6.50
N VAL A 34 -3.58 -3.59 -6.37
CA VAL A 34 -2.65 -3.16 -5.32
C VAL A 34 -3.24 -3.34 -3.93
N LYS A 35 -4.51 -3.00 -3.72
CA LYS A 35 -5.16 -3.11 -2.40
C LYS A 35 -5.16 -4.54 -1.83
N PRO A 36 -5.73 -5.55 -2.52
CA PRO A 36 -5.71 -6.92 -2.01
C PRO A 36 -4.29 -7.47 -1.91
N LEU A 37 -3.39 -7.08 -2.82
CA LEU A 37 -1.99 -7.50 -2.78
C LEU A 37 -1.25 -6.94 -1.55
N ALA A 38 -1.48 -5.67 -1.20
CA ALA A 38 -0.91 -5.05 -0.01
C ALA A 38 -1.45 -5.71 1.27
N SER A 39 -2.75 -6.00 1.33
CA SER A 39 -3.34 -6.75 2.45
C SER A 39 -2.70 -8.14 2.61
N SER A 40 -2.54 -8.89 1.51
CA SER A 40 -1.87 -10.20 1.51
C SER A 40 -0.41 -10.08 1.99
N THR A 41 0.31 -9.07 1.49
CA THR A 41 1.71 -8.81 1.86
C THR A 41 1.84 -8.52 3.35
N TYR A 42 0.96 -7.67 3.90
CA TYR A 42 0.90 -7.38 5.33
C TYR A 42 0.66 -8.65 6.16
N GLU A 43 -0.33 -9.47 5.79
CA GLU A 43 -0.62 -10.71 6.50
C GLU A 43 0.58 -11.65 6.53
N ARG A 44 1.32 -11.77 5.43
CA ARG A 44 2.53 -12.60 5.35
C ARG A 44 3.64 -12.08 6.26
N LEU A 45 3.89 -10.77 6.22
CA LEU A 45 4.89 -10.13 7.07
C LEU A 45 4.55 -10.32 8.55
N THR A 46 3.29 -10.13 8.95
CA THR A 46 2.85 -10.37 10.34
C THR A 46 2.91 -11.84 10.78
N LYS A 47 2.90 -12.78 9.83
CA LYS A 47 3.09 -14.22 10.08
C LYS A 47 4.57 -14.64 10.09
N GLY A 48 5.50 -13.69 9.95
CA GLY A 48 6.94 -13.95 9.96
C GLY A 48 7.48 -14.57 8.67
N GLN A 49 6.79 -14.39 7.53
CA GLN A 49 7.37 -14.78 6.24
C GLN A 49 8.50 -13.83 5.86
N ASN A 50 9.55 -14.39 5.27
CA ASN A 50 10.75 -13.63 4.87
C ASN A 50 10.81 -13.44 3.34
N ILE A 51 11.42 -12.32 2.96
CA ILE A 51 11.85 -12.06 1.58
C ILE A 51 12.98 -13.03 1.24
N SER A 52 13.10 -13.38 -0.04
CA SER A 52 14.18 -14.25 -0.53
C SER A 52 15.51 -13.53 -0.36
N GLU A 53 16.49 -14.24 0.16
CA GLU A 53 17.87 -13.75 0.24
C GLU A 53 18.35 -13.28 -1.15
N ASN A 54 19.10 -12.17 -1.18
CA ASN A 54 19.68 -11.59 -2.39
C ASN A 54 18.68 -11.18 -3.48
N SER A 55 17.39 -11.00 -3.14
CA SER A 55 16.40 -10.50 -4.10
C SER A 55 16.46 -8.98 -4.32
N GLY A 56 17.16 -8.24 -3.44
CA GLY A 56 17.19 -6.77 -3.47
C GLY A 56 15.84 -6.11 -3.19
N ILE A 57 14.89 -6.86 -2.63
CA ILE A 57 13.54 -6.42 -2.31
C ILE A 57 13.46 -6.09 -0.82
N ILE A 58 12.87 -4.94 -0.50
CA ILE A 58 12.60 -4.52 0.87
C ILE A 58 11.09 -4.56 1.10
N ALA A 59 10.66 -5.19 2.18
CA ALA A 59 9.27 -5.19 2.63
C ALA A 59 9.23 -5.14 4.16
N ASP A 60 8.45 -4.23 4.71
CA ASP A 60 8.22 -4.08 6.14
C ASP A 60 6.76 -3.69 6.40
N TYR A 61 6.28 -3.90 7.63
CA TYR A 61 4.93 -3.51 8.03
C TYR A 61 4.96 -2.59 9.24
N ARG A 62 4.02 -1.65 9.27
CA ARG A 62 3.84 -0.75 10.40
C ARG A 62 2.38 -0.71 10.81
N PHE A 63 2.16 -0.60 12.10
CA PHE A 63 0.85 -0.39 12.69
C PHE A 63 0.84 0.97 13.38
N GLU A 64 -0.16 1.80 13.08
CA GLU A 64 -0.41 3.03 13.83
C GLU A 64 -1.82 2.99 14.39
N ASP A 65 -1.95 3.29 15.68
CA ASP A 65 -3.24 3.62 16.27
C ASP A 65 -3.41 5.15 16.19
N LYS A 66 -4.37 5.62 15.41
CA LYS A 66 -4.66 7.06 15.29
C LYS A 66 -6.09 7.33 15.74
N ASP A 67 -6.24 8.22 16.71
CA ASP A 67 -7.54 8.72 17.13
C ASP A 67 -8.19 9.51 15.98
N LYS A 68 -9.39 9.09 15.55
CA LYS A 68 -10.21 9.89 14.65
C LYS A 68 -11.16 10.75 15.47
N ALA A 69 -10.96 12.06 15.44
CA ALA A 69 -12.01 13.00 15.81
C ALA A 69 -12.82 13.37 14.56
N ARG A 70 -14.12 13.00 14.51
CA ARG A 70 -15.11 13.72 13.67
C ARG A 70 -16.44 13.90 14.42
N THR A 71 -16.56 15.11 14.97
CA THR A 71 -17.73 15.97 15.19
C THR A 71 -19.08 15.34 15.56
N LEU A 72 -19.22 15.02 16.86
CA LEU A 72 -20.46 15.13 17.65
C LEU A 72 -20.17 15.76 19.02
N THR A 73 -19.09 16.55 19.11
CA THR A 73 -18.53 17.01 20.38
C THR A 73 -19.55 17.80 21.21
N GLU A 74 -20.36 18.63 20.56
CA GLU A 74 -21.40 19.41 21.24
C GLU A 74 -22.55 18.52 21.73
N GLY A 75 -23.05 17.58 20.92
CA GLY A 75 -24.08 16.63 21.35
C GLY A 75 -23.63 15.70 22.46
N ILE A 76 -22.36 15.24 22.45
CA ILE A 76 -21.77 14.43 23.52
C ILE A 76 -21.61 15.27 24.79
N LYS A 77 -21.17 16.53 24.67
CA LYS A 77 -21.02 17.45 25.80
C LYS A 77 -22.37 17.77 26.43
N GLU A 78 -23.40 18.02 25.63
CA GLU A 78 -24.76 18.27 26.09
C GLU A 78 -25.39 17.02 26.72
N PHE A 79 -25.16 15.84 26.13
CA PHE A 79 -25.60 14.57 26.71
C PHE A 79 -24.93 14.28 28.06
N LYS A 80 -23.61 14.53 28.17
CA LYS A 80 -22.86 14.35 29.42
C LYS A 80 -23.30 15.34 30.51
N ALA A 81 -23.72 16.55 30.14
CA ALA A 81 -24.28 17.51 31.07
C ALA A 81 -25.67 17.08 31.60
N ARG A 82 -26.50 16.48 30.74
CA ARG A 82 -27.85 16.02 31.11
C ARG A 82 -27.84 14.66 31.84
N PHE A 83 -26.86 13.80 31.56
CA PHE A 83 -26.75 12.45 32.11
C PHE A 83 -25.28 12.12 32.49
N PRO A 84 -24.79 12.55 33.67
CA PRO A 84 -23.36 12.47 34.02
C PRO A 84 -22.80 11.04 34.06
N GLU A 85 -23.53 10.11 34.65
CA GLU A 85 -23.10 8.72 34.81
C GLU A 85 -23.06 7.98 33.45
N TYR A 86 -24.10 8.14 32.64
CA TYR A 86 -24.20 7.52 31.31
C TYR A 86 -23.32 8.23 30.27
N GLY A 87 -23.14 9.53 30.41
CA GLY A 87 -22.27 10.34 29.57
C GLY A 87 -20.79 10.00 29.74
N SER A 88 -20.36 9.57 30.94
CA SER A 88 -18.99 9.06 31.12
C SER A 88 -18.80 7.72 30.40
N LYS A 89 -19.73 6.76 30.59
CA LYS A 89 -19.67 5.46 29.90
C LYS A 89 -19.75 5.60 28.38
N LEU A 90 -20.58 6.51 27.88
CA LEU A 90 -20.67 6.81 26.45
C LEU A 90 -19.36 7.41 25.92
N GLN A 91 -18.71 8.28 26.69
CA GLN A 91 -17.41 8.83 26.33
C GLN A 91 -16.34 7.72 26.25
N ASP A 92 -16.30 6.82 27.22
CA ASP A 92 -15.35 5.70 27.24
C ASP A 92 -15.54 4.78 26.02
N ILE A 93 -16.79 4.42 25.69
CA ILE A 93 -17.13 3.62 24.50
C ILE A 93 -16.75 4.37 23.21
N ILE A 94 -17.04 5.67 23.15
CA ILE A 94 -16.70 6.50 21.99
C ILE A 94 -15.18 6.56 21.82
N ASP A 95 -14.42 6.73 22.88
CA ASP A 95 -12.97 6.83 22.82
C ASP A 95 -12.31 5.48 22.50
N GLU A 96 -12.86 4.37 22.99
CA GLU A 96 -12.48 3.01 22.54
C GLU A 96 -12.78 2.80 21.06
N THR A 97 -13.93 3.30 20.57
CA THR A 97 -14.38 3.14 19.17
C THR A 97 -13.66 4.10 18.21
N ARG A 98 -13.15 5.24 18.69
CA ARG A 98 -12.45 6.27 17.88
C ARG A 98 -11.04 5.89 17.47
N LYS A 99 -10.46 4.83 18.05
CA LYS A 99 -9.17 4.25 17.66
C LYS A 99 -9.23 3.70 16.24
N THR A 100 -8.77 4.49 15.26
CA THR A 100 -8.63 4.00 13.89
C THR A 100 -7.28 3.32 13.76
N LYS A 101 -7.32 2.00 13.79
CA LYS A 101 -6.17 1.14 13.50
C LYS A 101 -5.78 1.29 12.03
N LYS A 102 -4.65 1.93 11.76
CA LYS A 102 -4.07 2.04 10.42
C LYS A 102 -2.95 1.01 10.27
N ARG A 103 -3.01 0.26 9.18
CA ARG A 103 -2.00 -0.74 8.83
C ARG A 103 -1.26 -0.25 7.60
N TYR A 104 0.05 -0.41 7.60
CA TYR A 104 0.92 0.06 6.54
C TYR A 104 1.82 -1.07 6.08
N VAL A 105 2.08 -1.12 4.78
CA VAL A 105 3.18 -1.88 4.20
C VAL A 105 4.13 -0.89 3.55
N ASN A 106 5.40 -0.99 3.93
CA ASN A 106 6.51 -0.26 3.35
C ASN A 106 7.24 -1.21 2.42
N PHE A 107 7.44 -0.82 1.16
CA PHE A 107 8.10 -1.68 0.19
C PHE A 107 8.99 -0.89 -0.77
N GLY A 108 10.01 -1.55 -1.33
CA GLY A 108 10.91 -0.93 -2.28
C GLY A 108 12.01 -1.86 -2.76
N LEU A 109 12.98 -1.28 -3.46
CA LEU A 109 14.18 -1.93 -3.94
C LEU A 109 15.39 -1.41 -3.15
N GLU A 110 16.35 -2.29 -2.92
CA GLU A 110 17.69 -1.91 -2.50
C GLU A 110 18.38 -1.06 -3.59
N GLN A 111 19.32 -0.21 -3.19
CA GLN A 111 20.01 0.65 -4.12
C GLN A 111 20.79 -0.17 -5.16
N GLY A 112 20.59 0.15 -6.45
CA GLY A 112 21.24 -0.56 -7.55
C GLY A 112 20.53 -1.85 -8.00
N PHE A 113 19.43 -2.24 -7.34
CA PHE A 113 18.59 -3.33 -7.81
C PHE A 113 17.49 -2.83 -8.74
N GLU A 114 17.28 -3.59 -9.82
CA GLU A 114 16.20 -3.39 -10.76
C GLU A 114 15.28 -4.61 -10.78
N LEU A 115 13.98 -4.36 -10.91
CA LEU A 115 13.02 -5.45 -11.10
C LEU A 115 13.17 -6.05 -12.51
N PRO A 116 13.02 -7.38 -12.64
CA PRO A 116 12.96 -8.01 -13.96
C PRO A 116 11.80 -7.44 -14.79
N ASN A 117 12.05 -7.25 -16.08
CA ASN A 117 11.08 -6.67 -17.02
C ASN A 117 9.79 -7.50 -17.09
N GLU A 118 9.91 -8.81 -16.92
CA GLU A 118 8.80 -9.76 -16.93
C GLU A 118 7.77 -9.45 -15.84
N ILE A 119 8.20 -8.93 -14.68
CA ILE A 119 7.30 -8.54 -13.60
C ILE A 119 6.40 -7.37 -14.03
N TYR A 120 6.98 -6.36 -14.69
CA TYR A 120 6.20 -5.24 -15.21
C TYR A 120 5.26 -5.66 -16.33
N ILE A 121 5.72 -6.51 -17.24
CA ILE A 121 4.91 -7.01 -18.35
C ILE A 121 3.72 -7.82 -17.82
N ASP A 122 3.94 -8.69 -16.83
CA ASP A 122 2.88 -9.46 -16.20
C ASP A 122 1.89 -8.56 -15.44
N ALA A 123 2.39 -7.56 -14.71
CA ALA A 123 1.55 -6.57 -14.04
C ALA A 123 0.65 -5.82 -15.04
N LEU A 124 1.19 -5.39 -16.19
CA LEU A 124 0.44 -4.76 -17.27
C LEU A 124 -0.61 -5.72 -17.87
N ARG A 125 -0.26 -6.98 -18.07
CA ARG A 125 -1.20 -8.00 -18.57
C ARG A 125 -2.37 -8.18 -17.60
N LYS A 126 -2.09 -8.30 -16.30
CA LYS A 126 -3.08 -8.45 -15.22
C LYS A 126 -4.05 -7.25 -15.11
N ILE A 127 -3.66 -6.04 -15.51
CA ILE A 127 -4.57 -4.87 -15.57
C ILE A 127 -5.29 -4.72 -16.93
N GLY A 128 -5.18 -5.73 -17.79
CA GLY A 128 -5.93 -5.85 -19.03
C GLY A 128 -5.30 -5.10 -20.21
N ILE A 129 -3.99 -4.91 -20.22
CA ILE A 129 -3.30 -4.45 -21.44
C ILE A 129 -3.20 -5.61 -22.42
N GLN A 130 -3.60 -5.36 -23.66
CA GLN A 130 -3.54 -6.35 -24.74
C GLN A 130 -2.08 -6.68 -25.09
N GLU A 131 -1.82 -7.94 -25.44
CA GLU A 131 -0.47 -8.45 -25.75
C GLU A 131 0.23 -7.60 -26.83
N SER A 132 -0.50 -7.19 -27.86
CA SER A 132 -0.01 -6.34 -28.95
C SER A 132 0.47 -4.95 -28.50
N ARG A 133 0.02 -4.48 -27.32
CA ARG A 133 0.36 -3.18 -26.74
C ARG A 133 1.28 -3.27 -25.53
N LEU A 134 1.61 -4.48 -25.05
CA LEU A 134 2.41 -4.64 -23.83
C LEU A 134 3.78 -3.99 -23.96
N LYS A 135 4.51 -4.28 -25.05
CA LYS A 135 5.87 -3.75 -25.25
C LYS A 135 5.90 -2.23 -25.34
N SER A 136 4.99 -1.61 -26.10
CA SER A 136 4.93 -0.15 -26.24
C SER A 136 4.46 0.54 -24.95
N THR A 137 3.53 -0.08 -24.23
CA THR A 137 3.06 0.43 -22.93
C THR A 137 4.14 0.33 -21.87
N TYR A 138 4.84 -0.80 -21.79
CA TYR A 138 5.98 -1.01 -20.90
C TYR A 138 7.06 0.05 -21.12
N ASN A 139 7.49 0.26 -22.37
CA ASN A 139 8.49 1.29 -22.68
C ASN A 139 8.05 2.69 -22.23
N SER A 140 6.77 3.02 -22.44
CA SER A 140 6.20 4.30 -22.00
C SER A 140 6.20 4.43 -20.48
N VAL A 141 5.82 3.37 -19.76
CA VAL A 141 5.83 3.35 -18.28
C VAL A 141 7.23 3.54 -17.73
N MET A 142 8.22 2.83 -18.29
CA MET A 142 9.62 2.91 -17.83
C MET A 142 10.22 4.30 -18.09
N ALA A 143 10.02 4.85 -19.29
CA ALA A 143 10.49 6.20 -19.62
C ALA A 143 9.91 7.27 -18.66
N MET A 144 8.63 7.14 -18.28
CA MET A 144 8.00 8.03 -17.30
C MET A 144 8.46 7.75 -15.88
N SER A 145 8.65 6.47 -15.51
CA SER A 145 9.15 6.06 -14.20
C SER A 145 10.53 6.63 -13.95
N ASP A 146 11.44 6.62 -14.93
CA ASP A 146 12.78 7.19 -14.81
C ASP A 146 12.75 8.71 -14.58
N VAL A 147 11.82 9.40 -15.24
CA VAL A 147 11.60 10.84 -15.04
C VAL A 147 11.07 11.13 -13.63
N LEU A 148 10.16 10.27 -13.12
CA LEU A 148 9.61 10.40 -11.76
C LEU A 148 10.62 10.00 -10.68
N ALA A 149 11.46 8.99 -10.93
CA ALA A 149 12.52 8.55 -10.04
C ALA A 149 13.59 9.64 -9.87
N LYS A 150 13.97 10.33 -10.95
CA LYS A 150 14.85 11.51 -10.87
C LYS A 150 14.27 12.64 -10.02
N LYS A 151 12.95 12.70 -9.85
CA LYS A 151 12.25 13.67 -8.99
C LYS A 151 12.07 13.17 -7.56
N LYS A 152 11.91 11.85 -7.34
CA LYS A 152 11.85 11.21 -6.02
C LYS A 152 13.28 10.89 -5.54
N LYS A 153 13.91 11.85 -4.87
CA LYS A 153 15.07 11.55 -4.00
C LYS A 153 14.58 10.70 -2.83
N GLU A 154 14.94 9.42 -2.88
CA GLU A 154 15.01 8.43 -1.79
C GLU A 154 13.74 8.15 -0.97
N GLY A 155 13.34 6.87 -0.95
CA GLY A 155 12.39 6.37 0.05
C GLY A 155 11.63 5.12 -0.37
N LEU A 156 11.38 4.25 0.63
CA LEU A 156 10.39 3.17 0.54
C LEU A 156 9.02 3.74 0.21
N THR A 157 8.24 3.01 -0.59
CA THR A 157 6.84 3.35 -0.83
C THR A 157 5.99 2.84 0.33
N GLU A 158 5.27 3.75 0.97
CA GLU A 158 4.30 3.41 2.01
C GLU A 158 2.89 3.27 1.41
N LEU A 159 2.17 2.22 1.81
CA LEU A 159 0.78 2.03 1.44
C LEU A 159 -0.11 1.74 2.65
N LEU A 160 -1.15 2.56 2.82
CA LEU A 160 -2.19 2.37 3.83
C LEU A 160 -3.17 1.27 3.43
N ILE A 161 -3.26 0.26 4.28
CA ILE A 161 -4.24 -0.82 4.23
C ILE A 161 -5.41 -0.44 5.13
N LYS A 162 -6.60 -0.39 4.54
CA LYS A 162 -7.86 -0.11 5.24
C LYS A 162 -8.59 -1.39 5.54
#